data_AF-A0A3C8C8D6-F1
#
_entry.id   AF-A0A3C8C8D6-F1
#
_cell.length_a   1.000
_cell.length_b   1.000
_cell.length_c   1.000
_cell.angle_alpha   90.00
_cell.angle_beta   90.00
_cell.angle_gamma   90.00
#
_symmetry.space_group_name_H-M   'P 1'
#
loop_
_entity.id
_entity.type
_entity.pdbx_description
1 polymer ?
#
loop_
_entity_poly.entity_id
_entity_poly.type
_entity_poly.pdbx_seq_one_letter_code
_entity_poly.pdbx_strand_id
1 'polypeptide(L)'
;EDPRFPPIEKKELDQLTISVDVLTTPEKIDDTSSLDVKNYGLIVRHKGRQGLLLPDLENIKSIDQQLKVCLKKGGIKESDPYELFRFEVKRFHH
;
A
#
# COMPACT_ATOMS: atom_id res chain seq x y z
N GLU A 1 0.52 14.34 -14.76
CA GLU A 1 -0.83 14.19 -15.36
C GLU A 1 -1.19 12.72 -15.33
N ASP A 2 -2.25 12.35 -14.60
CA ASP A 2 -2.76 10.97 -14.52
C ASP A 2 -3.93 10.84 -15.53
N PRO A 3 -3.82 9.96 -16.55
CA PRO A 3 -4.76 9.89 -17.67
C PRO A 3 -6.12 9.26 -17.30
N ARG A 4 -6.33 8.90 -16.03
CA ARG A 4 -7.55 8.18 -15.60
C ARG A 4 -8.67 9.10 -15.11
N PHE A 5 -8.44 10.41 -15.01
CA PHE A 5 -9.44 11.34 -14.51
C PHE A 5 -9.54 12.59 -15.39
N PRO A 6 -10.77 13.03 -15.73
CA PRO A 6 -10.98 14.30 -16.42
C PRO A 6 -10.51 15.47 -15.53
N PRO A 7 -10.14 16.61 -16.13
CA PRO A 7 -9.73 17.79 -15.38
C PRO A 7 -10.86 18.27 -14.46
N ILE A 8 -10.53 18.53 -13.20
CA ILE A 8 -11.48 18.98 -12.17
C ILE A 8 -12.04 20.36 -12.54
N GLU A 9 -13.37 20.50 -12.61
CA GLU A 9 -14.04 21.78 -12.86
C GLU A 9 -14.16 22.61 -11.57
N LYS A 10 -14.01 23.93 -11.70
CA LYS A 10 -13.96 24.89 -10.56
C LYS A 10 -15.21 24.87 -9.64
N LYS A 11 -16.31 24.23 -10.05
CA LYS A 11 -17.56 24.14 -9.27
C LYS A 11 -17.66 22.89 -8.39
N GLU A 12 -16.72 21.95 -8.47
CA GLU A 12 -16.70 20.74 -7.62
C GLU A 12 -15.86 20.90 -6.33
N LEU A 13 -15.19 22.04 -6.14
CA LEU A 13 -14.27 22.29 -5.02
C LEU A 13 -14.95 22.40 -3.64
N ASP A 14 -16.24 22.74 -3.56
CA ASP A 14 -16.96 22.84 -2.27
C ASP A 14 -17.43 21.48 -1.72
N GLN A 15 -17.24 20.39 -2.47
CA GLN A 15 -17.65 19.02 -2.08
C GLN A 15 -16.54 17.97 -2.27
N LEU A 16 -15.30 18.40 -2.56
CA LEU A 16 -14.19 17.47 -2.77
C LEU A 16 -13.49 17.18 -1.44
N THR A 17 -13.78 16.03 -0.82
CA THR A 17 -12.92 15.50 0.26
C THR A 17 -11.62 15.01 -0.36
N ILE A 18 -10.58 15.84 -0.33
CA ILE A 18 -9.26 15.45 -0.83
C ILE A 18 -8.60 14.63 0.27
N SER A 19 -8.64 13.29 0.13
CA SER A 19 -7.84 12.40 0.97
C SER A 19 -6.42 12.33 0.38
N VAL A 20 -5.45 13.00 1.01
CA VAL A 20 -4.04 12.83 0.66
C VAL A 20 -3.43 11.80 1.60
N ASP A 21 -3.09 10.63 1.05
CA ASP A 21 -2.35 9.60 1.76
C ASP A 21 -0.84 9.91 1.66
N VAL A 22 -0.26 10.41 2.74
CA VAL A 22 1.20 10.59 2.82
C VAL A 22 1.82 9.29 3.29
N LEU A 23 2.54 8.63 2.38
CA LEU A 23 3.30 7.42 2.67
C LEU A 23 4.65 7.79 3.31
N THR A 24 4.99 7.15 4.44
CA THR A 24 6.35 7.26 4.98
C THR A 24 7.33 6.53 4.05
N THR A 25 8.62 6.87 4.17
CA THR A 25 9.68 6.15 3.45
C THR A 25 9.65 4.67 3.83
N PRO A 26 9.56 3.73 2.87
CA PRO A 26 9.52 2.32 3.19
C PRO A 26 10.80 1.84 3.87
N GLU A 27 10.65 1.14 4.99
CA GLU A 27 11.75 0.51 5.74
C GLU A 27 11.85 -0.97 5.39
N LYS A 28 13.07 -1.44 5.11
CA LYS A 28 13.33 -2.87 4.88
C LYS A 28 13.18 -3.64 6.19
N ILE A 29 12.54 -4.80 6.12
CA ILE A 29 12.31 -5.69 7.27
C ILE A 29 12.66 -7.13 6.90
N ASP A 30 13.09 -7.91 7.88
CA ASP A 30 13.46 -9.31 7.70
C ASP A 30 12.25 -10.25 7.82
N ASP A 31 11.26 -9.88 8.64
CA ASP A 31 10.08 -10.67 8.91
C ASP A 31 8.84 -9.80 9.20
N THR A 32 7.67 -10.42 9.13
CA THR A 32 6.39 -9.76 9.35
C THR A 32 5.81 -9.99 10.75
N SER A 33 6.48 -10.72 11.63
CA SER A 33 5.89 -11.23 12.89
C SER A 33 5.44 -10.13 13.86
N SER A 34 6.05 -8.96 13.78
CA SER A 34 5.78 -7.80 14.64
C SER A 34 4.89 -6.73 14.00
N LEU A 35 4.36 -6.98 12.79
CA LEU A 35 3.56 -6.00 12.07
C LEU A 35 2.07 -6.08 12.46
N ASP A 36 1.44 -4.91 12.46
CA ASP A 36 -0.01 -4.77 12.55
C ASP A 36 -0.57 -4.37 11.18
N VAL A 37 -1.50 -5.19 10.65
CA VAL A 37 -2.21 -4.97 9.37
C VAL A 37 -2.92 -3.61 9.31
N LYS A 38 -3.28 -3.03 10.46
CA LYS A 38 -3.97 -1.74 10.55
C LYS A 38 -3.03 -0.55 10.45
N ASN A 39 -1.79 -0.71 10.87
CA ASN A 39 -0.84 0.41 10.95
C ASN A 39 0.13 0.41 9.77
N TYR A 40 0.54 -0.79 9.33
CA TYR A 40 1.61 -0.92 8.34
C TYR A 40 1.11 -1.46 7.00
N GLY A 41 1.46 -0.74 5.94
CA GLY A 41 1.43 -1.25 4.59
C GLY A 41 2.65 -2.12 4.30
N LEU A 42 2.52 -2.99 3.31
CA LEU A 42 3.58 -3.90 2.88
C LEU A 42 3.98 -3.63 1.43
N ILE A 43 5.28 -3.70 1.17
CA ILE A 43 5.86 -3.73 -0.18
C ILE A 43 6.73 -4.96 -0.31
N VAL A 44 6.57 -5.67 -1.41
CA VAL A 44 7.43 -6.79 -1.81
C VAL A 44 8.15 -6.43 -3.10
N ARG A 45 9.45 -6.70 -3.20
CA ARG A 45 10.25 -6.45 -4.40
C ARG A 45 11.03 -7.68 -4.82
N HIS A 46 11.00 -8.00 -6.11
CA HIS A 46 11.83 -9.07 -6.67
C HIS A 46 12.10 -8.82 -8.17
N LYS A 47 13.38 -8.59 -8.53
CA LYS A 47 13.84 -8.47 -9.94
C LYS A 47 12.96 -7.56 -10.80
N GLY A 48 12.72 -6.33 -10.35
CA GLY A 48 11.91 -5.34 -11.07
C GLY A 48 10.39 -5.50 -10.93
N ARG A 49 9.92 -6.60 -10.32
CA ARG A 49 8.52 -6.74 -9.89
C ARG A 49 8.34 -6.11 -8.51
N GLN A 50 7.20 -5.44 -8.31
CA GLN A 50 6.84 -4.84 -7.04
C GLN A 50 5.35 -5.04 -6.73
N GLY A 51 5.05 -5.56 -5.55
CA GLY A 51 3.72 -5.57 -4.96
C GLY A 51 3.63 -4.52 -3.87
N LEU A 52 2.49 -3.83 -3.76
CA LEU A 52 2.19 -2.90 -2.68
C LEU A 52 0.78 -3.16 -2.16
N LEU A 53 0.64 -3.14 -0.83
CA LEU A 53 -0.65 -3.22 -0.16
C LEU A 53 -0.71 -2.22 0.98
N LEU A 54 -1.76 -1.40 0.98
CA LEU A 54 -2.02 -0.42 2.03
C LEU A 54 -2.41 -1.11 3.35
N PRO A 55 -2.17 -0.46 4.50
CA PRO A 55 -2.73 -0.88 5.77
C PRO A 55 -4.25 -0.70 5.81
N ASP A 56 -4.87 -1.30 6.83
CA ASP A 56 -6.26 -1.03 7.24
C ASP A 56 -7.30 -1.32 6.13
N LEU A 57 -7.13 -2.48 5.48
CA LEU A 57 -8.07 -2.96 4.47
C LEU A 57 -9.08 -3.91 5.12
N GLU A 58 -10.38 -3.64 4.97
CA GLU A 58 -11.47 -4.40 5.61
C GLU A 58 -11.40 -5.92 5.35
N ASN A 59 -10.92 -6.31 4.17
CA ASN A 59 -10.84 -7.70 3.73
C ASN A 59 -9.54 -8.42 4.16
N ILE A 60 -8.62 -7.74 4.84
CA ILE A 60 -7.32 -8.28 5.26
C ILE A 60 -7.26 -8.31 6.78
N LYS A 61 -7.33 -9.52 7.36
CA LYS A 61 -7.41 -9.72 8.81
C LYS A 61 -6.12 -10.24 9.45
N SER A 62 -5.16 -10.68 8.65
CA SER A 62 -3.87 -11.18 9.13
C SER A 62 -2.72 -10.73 8.25
N ILE A 63 -1.53 -10.71 8.85
CA ILE A 63 -0.27 -10.37 8.19
C ILE A 63 0.06 -11.36 7.07
N ASP A 64 -0.13 -12.66 7.29
CA ASP A 64 0.05 -13.67 6.23
C ASP A 64 -0.86 -13.42 5.03
N GLN A 65 -2.11 -13.05 5.29
CA GLN A 65 -3.05 -12.71 4.22
C GLN A 65 -2.62 -11.44 3.48
N GLN A 66 -2.18 -10.42 4.21
CA GLN A 66 -1.65 -9.17 3.65
C GLN A 66 -0.46 -9.46 2.72
N LEU A 67 0.50 -10.27 3.18
CA LEU A 67 1.68 -10.66 2.41
C LEU A 67 1.29 -11.41 1.13
N LYS A 68 0.40 -12.41 1.23
CA LYS A 68 -0.07 -13.18 0.06
C LYS A 68 -0.75 -12.29 -0.99
N VAL A 69 -1.59 -11.36 -0.56
CA VAL A 69 -2.24 -10.42 -1.48
C VAL A 69 -1.23 -9.46 -2.09
N CYS A 70 -0.24 -9.01 -1.31
CA CYS A 70 0.83 -8.15 -1.79
C CYS A 70 1.70 -8.84 -2.86
N LEU A 71 2.12 -10.08 -2.61
CA LEU A 71 2.84 -10.94 -3.55
C LEU A 71 2.04 -11.15 -4.85
N LYS A 72 0.74 -11.46 -4.73
CA LYS A 72 -0.15 -11.62 -5.88
C LYS A 72 -0.25 -10.34 -6.72
N LYS A 73 -0.35 -9.17 -6.08
CA LYS A 73 -0.34 -7.87 -6.77
C LYS A 73 0.98 -7.58 -7.48
N GLY A 74 2.10 -8.02 -6.90
CA GLY A 74 3.42 -7.90 -7.52
C GLY A 74 3.73 -8.97 -8.57
N GLY A 75 2.86 -9.98 -8.74
CA GLY A 75 3.18 -11.14 -9.59
C GLY A 75 4.40 -11.91 -9.09
N ILE A 76 4.65 -11.93 -7.78
CA ILE A 76 5.78 -12.60 -7.12
C ILE A 76 5.24 -13.86 -6.45
N LYS A 77 5.94 -14.99 -6.62
CA LYS A 77 5.55 -16.25 -5.95
C LYS A 77 6.07 -16.26 -4.51
N GLU A 78 5.37 -16.94 -3.61
CA GLU A 78 5.83 -17.14 -2.22
C GLU A 78 7.19 -17.87 -2.14
N SER A 79 7.51 -18.67 -3.16
CA SER A 79 8.81 -19.37 -3.30
C SER A 79 9.91 -18.52 -3.94
N ASP A 80 9.59 -17.35 -4.51
CA ASP A 80 10.61 -16.47 -5.09
C ASP A 80 11.41 -15.80 -3.96
N PRO A 81 12.70 -15.52 -4.13
CA PRO A 81 13.41 -14.64 -3.21
C PRO A 81 12.87 -13.21 -3.38
N TYR A 82 12.30 -12.63 -2.33
CA TYR A 82 11.81 -11.24 -2.36
C TYR A 82 12.35 -10.44 -1.18
N GLU A 83 12.47 -9.14 -1.38
CA GLU A 83 12.73 -8.18 -0.32
C GLU A 83 11.40 -7.66 0.21
N LEU A 84 11.34 -7.50 1.53
CA LEU A 84 10.16 -7.04 2.23
C LEU A 84 10.40 -5.65 2.82
N PHE A 85 9.43 -4.78 2.66
CA PHE A 85 9.44 -3.45 3.25
C PHE A 85 8.09 -3.13 3.88
N ARG A 86 8.11 -2.35 4.95
CA ARG A 86 6.92 -1.78 5.59
C ARG A 86 6.89 -0.26 5.40
N PHE A 87 5.71 0.32 5.44
CA PHE A 87 5.52 1.77 5.51
C PHE A 87 4.25 2.09 6.29
N GLU A 88 4.14 3.31 6.78
CA GLU A 88 2.95 3.83 7.45
C GLU A 88 2.20 4.78 6.50
N VAL A 89 0.88 4.84 6.66
CA VAL A 89 0.03 5.78 5.92
C VAL A 89 -0.50 6.83 6.89
N LYS A 90 -0.12 8.08 6.65
CA LYS A 90 -0.74 9.23 7.33
C LYS A 90 -1.84 9.77 6.43
N ARG A 91 -3.10 9.51 6.79
CA ARG A 91 -4.28 10.01 6.09
C ARG A 91 -4.57 11.43 6.57
N PHE A 92 -4.52 12.40 5.67
CA PHE A 92 -4.98 13.77 5.95
C PHE A 92 -6.35 13.96 5.28
N HIS A 93 -7.36 14.28 6.08
CA HIS A 93 -8.70 14.64 5.62
C HIS A 93 -8.89 16.15 5.76
N HIS A 94 -9.25 16.84 4.67
CA HIS A 94 -9.73 18.22 4.67
C HIS A 94 -11.08 18.29 3.96
#